data_AF-A0AAW0GSV1-F1
#
_entry.id   AF-A0AAW0GSV1-F1
#
_cell.length_a   1.000
_cell.length_b   1.000
_cell.length_c   1.000
_cell.angle_alpha   90.00
_cell.angle_beta   90.00
_cell.angle_gamma   90.00
#
_symmetry.space_group_name_H-M   'P 1'
#
loop_
_entity.id
_entity.type
_entity.pdbx_description
1 polymer ?
#
loop_
_entity_poly.entity_id
_entity_poly.type
_entity_poly.pdbx_seq_one_letter_code
_entity_poly.pdbx_strand_id
1 'polypeptide(L)'
;MAENTIEVTVSPGLITSPPQSESSNEAPRSLPQDLLLVVFIHGFKGTDSTFGQFPERLRHVLTETIPGLIVESIVFPAYETKGELNAAVIRFADWLTNLTVQREVAYGVSGGAGKAKIVLCGHSMGGLLAADALIEFARTRPDTRAPLWPNIVACIAYDTPVCGLLCNFCRACSSNVA
;
A
#
# COMPACT_ATOMS: atom_id res chain seq x y z
N MET A 1 -8.54 9.52 -91.38
CA MET A 1 -7.15 9.58 -90.90
C MET A 1 -7.19 9.83 -89.40
N ALA A 2 -6.43 9.02 -88.66
CA ALA A 2 -6.13 8.99 -87.23
C ALA A 2 -6.03 10.37 -86.52
N GLU A 3 -6.12 10.55 -85.20
CA GLU A 3 -6.35 9.72 -84.00
C GLU A 3 -6.52 10.70 -82.80
N ASN A 4 -6.87 10.14 -81.63
CA ASN A 4 -6.64 10.62 -80.26
C ASN A 4 -7.65 11.52 -79.50
N THR A 5 -8.51 10.90 -78.66
CA THR A 5 -8.28 10.57 -77.22
C THR A 5 -7.56 11.66 -76.38
N ILE A 6 -7.96 12.16 -75.18
CA ILE A 6 -8.94 11.82 -74.11
C ILE A 6 -9.07 13.05 -73.16
N GLU A 7 -10.28 13.19 -72.57
CA GLU A 7 -10.74 13.62 -71.21
C GLU A 7 -9.90 14.55 -70.28
N VAL A 8 -10.38 15.23 -69.22
CA VAL A 8 -11.47 15.01 -68.24
C VAL A 8 -11.84 16.38 -67.61
N THR A 9 -13.10 16.51 -67.25
CA THR A 9 -13.83 17.61 -66.57
C THR A 9 -13.44 17.83 -65.09
N VAL A 10 -13.61 19.07 -64.57
CA VAL A 10 -14.41 19.50 -63.39
C VAL A 10 -13.82 20.73 -62.66
N SER A 11 -14.74 21.67 -62.41
CA SER A 11 -14.70 23.05 -61.89
C SER A 11 -14.20 23.26 -60.43
N PRO A 12 -13.98 24.52 -60.00
CA PRO A 12 -13.20 24.87 -58.81
C PRO A 12 -14.03 25.09 -57.54
N GLY A 13 -13.46 24.79 -56.38
CA GLY A 13 -14.09 25.03 -55.08
C GLY A 13 -13.10 25.15 -53.92
N LEU A 14 -12.96 26.39 -53.43
CA LEU A 14 -12.75 26.83 -52.04
C LEU A 14 -11.52 26.36 -51.24
N ILE A 15 -10.57 27.30 -51.12
CA ILE A 15 -9.55 27.49 -50.09
C ILE A 15 -10.06 27.26 -48.66
N THR A 16 -9.46 26.32 -47.92
CA THR A 16 -9.56 26.19 -46.45
C THR A 16 -8.17 26.17 -45.82
N SER A 17 -8.03 26.98 -44.75
CA SER A 17 -6.81 27.25 -43.98
C SER A 17 -6.25 26.00 -43.27
N PRO A 18 -4.94 25.97 -42.93
CA PRO A 18 -4.33 24.85 -42.20
C PRO A 18 -4.80 24.77 -40.73
N PRO A 19 -4.80 23.57 -40.13
CA PRO A 19 -5.32 23.36 -38.78
C PRO A 19 -4.40 23.98 -37.72
N GLN A 20 -4.99 24.74 -36.81
CA GLN A 20 -4.33 25.27 -35.62
C GLN A 20 -3.98 24.12 -34.67
N SER A 21 -2.73 24.09 -34.23
CA SER A 21 -2.20 23.17 -33.23
C SER A 21 -2.96 23.32 -31.92
N GLU A 22 -3.68 22.27 -31.53
CA GLU A 22 -4.27 22.14 -30.19
C GLU A 22 -3.14 22.07 -29.15
N SER A 23 -3.01 23.14 -28.36
CA SER A 23 -2.19 23.13 -27.15
C SER A 23 -2.88 22.26 -26.10
N SER A 24 -2.49 20.99 -26.02
CA SER A 24 -2.87 20.13 -24.90
C SER A 24 -2.25 20.69 -23.62
N ASN A 25 -3.07 21.38 -22.84
CA ASN A 25 -2.78 21.77 -21.46
C ASN A 25 -2.73 20.49 -20.62
N GLU A 26 -1.57 19.83 -20.61
CA GLU A 26 -1.33 18.67 -19.76
C GLU A 26 -1.18 19.18 -18.32
N ALA A 27 -2.30 19.18 -17.58
CA ALA A 27 -2.26 19.27 -16.13
C ALA A 27 -1.26 18.21 -15.62
N PRO A 28 -0.46 18.49 -14.58
CA PRO A 28 0.48 17.51 -14.06
C PRO A 28 -0.30 16.24 -13.75
N ARG A 29 0.08 15.11 -14.35
CA ARG A 29 -0.44 13.81 -13.95
C ARG A 29 -0.05 13.63 -12.50
N SER A 30 -0.93 14.00 -11.59
CA SER A 30 -0.75 13.76 -10.17
C SER A 30 -0.56 12.25 -10.02
N LEU A 31 0.66 11.84 -9.66
CA LEU A 31 0.92 10.44 -9.36
C LEU A 31 -0.16 9.98 -8.36
N PRO A 32 -0.70 8.76 -8.51
CA PRO A 32 -1.56 8.20 -7.47
C PRO A 32 -0.83 8.39 -6.13
N GLN A 33 -1.46 9.10 -5.20
CA GLN A 33 -0.87 9.28 -3.87
C GLN A 33 -0.88 7.90 -3.20
N ASP A 34 0.28 7.25 -3.20
CA ASP A 34 0.47 5.99 -2.51
C ASP A 34 0.44 6.28 -1.00
N LEU A 35 -0.41 5.57 -0.27
CA LEU A 35 -0.50 5.67 1.19
C LEU A 35 0.27 4.51 1.82
N LEU A 36 1.24 4.83 2.69
CA LEU A 36 2.01 3.88 3.48
C LEU A 36 1.73 4.09 4.97
N LEU A 37 1.21 3.06 5.61
CA LEU A 37 1.01 2.99 7.06
C LEU A 37 2.13 2.14 7.67
N VAL A 38 2.94 2.75 8.54
CA VAL A 38 3.96 2.07 9.32
C VAL A 38 3.44 1.90 10.74
N VAL A 39 3.09 0.65 11.09
CA VAL A 39 2.44 0.30 12.36
C VAL A 39 3.46 -0.31 13.30
N PHE A 40 3.69 0.34 14.43
CA PHE A 40 4.62 -0.09 15.46
C PHE A 40 3.90 -0.87 16.55
N ILE A 41 4.40 -2.06 16.87
CA ILE A 41 3.78 -2.98 17.83
C ILE A 41 4.79 -3.23 18.94
N HIS A 42 4.52 -2.69 20.13
CA HIS A 42 5.43 -2.82 21.26
C HIS A 42 5.40 -4.25 21.84
N GLY A 43 6.41 -4.57 22.65
CA GLY A 43 6.53 -5.87 23.33
C GLY A 43 5.88 -5.90 24.71
N PHE A 44 6.33 -6.84 25.55
CA PHE A 44 5.90 -6.99 26.94
C PHE A 44 6.01 -5.67 27.73
N LYS A 45 4.91 -5.24 28.36
CA LYS A 45 4.79 -3.98 29.12
C LYS A 45 5.13 -2.71 28.31
N GLY A 46 5.07 -2.77 26.99
CA GLY A 46 5.22 -1.59 26.17
C GLY A 46 4.02 -0.66 26.27
N THR A 47 4.29 0.61 26.00
CA THR A 47 3.31 1.71 25.91
C THR A 47 3.57 2.52 24.64
N ASP A 48 2.79 3.57 24.43
CA ASP A 48 2.95 4.50 23.31
C ASP A 48 4.34 5.19 23.30
N SER A 49 5.03 5.24 24.44
CA SER A 49 6.38 5.79 24.56
C SER A 49 7.50 4.78 24.28
N THR A 50 7.20 3.51 24.03
CA THR A 50 8.21 2.44 23.82
C THR A 50 9.21 2.81 22.73
N PHE A 51 8.72 3.42 21.66
CA PHE A 51 9.52 3.72 20.47
C PHE A 51 10.14 5.13 20.51
N GLY A 52 9.82 5.95 21.52
CA GLY A 52 10.30 7.33 21.61
C GLY A 52 10.05 8.10 20.31
N GLN A 53 11.10 8.74 19.76
CA GLN A 53 11.04 9.52 18.52
C GLN A 53 11.32 8.69 17.25
N PHE A 54 11.48 7.37 17.38
CA PHE A 54 11.85 6.52 16.26
C PHE A 54 10.78 6.49 15.15
N PRO A 55 9.47 6.36 15.46
CA PRO A 55 8.42 6.36 14.43
C PRO A 55 8.39 7.65 13.61
N GLU A 56 8.51 8.82 14.27
CA GLU A 56 8.51 10.12 13.63
C GLU A 56 9.75 10.32 12.75
N ARG A 57 10.92 9.89 13.24
CA ARG A 57 12.16 9.95 12.47
C ARG A 57 12.06 9.07 11.22
N LEU A 58 11.53 7.86 11.34
CA LEU A 58 11.37 6.96 10.21
C LEU A 58 10.38 7.54 9.19
N ARG A 59 9.24 8.06 9.65
CA ARG A 59 8.28 8.76 8.78
C ARG A 59 8.96 9.89 8.00
N HIS A 60 9.70 10.75 8.69
CA HIS A 60 10.41 11.86 8.05
C HIS A 60 11.37 11.37 6.95
N VAL A 61 12.22 10.39 7.26
CA VAL A 61 13.16 9.83 6.27
C VAL A 61 12.43 9.24 5.07
N LEU A 62 11.34 8.48 5.28
CA LEU A 62 10.58 7.87 4.19
C LEU A 62 9.89 8.91 3.31
N THR A 63 9.31 9.95 3.91
CA THR A 63 8.70 11.07 3.18
C THR A 63 9.72 11.83 2.33
N GLU A 64 10.92 12.07 2.84
CA GLU A 64 11.98 12.75 2.08
C GLU A 64 12.59 11.86 0.98
N THR A 65 12.62 10.54 1.20
CA THR A 65 13.25 9.60 0.27
C THR A 65 12.35 9.25 -0.92
N ILE A 66 11.02 9.22 -0.72
CA ILE A 66 10.07 8.75 -1.74
C ILE A 66 9.07 9.87 -2.08
N PRO A 67 9.27 10.59 -3.21
CA PRO A 67 8.40 11.70 -3.58
C PRO A 67 6.99 11.21 -3.92
N GLY A 68 5.96 11.92 -3.42
CA GLY A 68 4.55 11.60 -3.68
C GLY A 68 3.95 10.51 -2.79
N LEU A 69 4.74 9.93 -1.88
CA LEU A 69 4.27 8.95 -0.89
C LEU A 69 3.76 9.65 0.38
N ILE A 70 2.52 9.32 0.78
CA ILE A 70 1.97 9.72 2.07
C ILE A 70 2.35 8.67 3.10
N VAL A 71 3.15 9.03 4.09
CA VAL A 71 3.63 8.10 5.12
C VAL A 71 3.01 8.45 6.47
N GLU A 72 2.35 7.51 7.13
CA GLU A 72 1.94 7.64 8.53
C GLU A 72 2.66 6.62 9.40
N SER A 73 3.13 7.08 10.56
CA SER A 73 3.71 6.23 11.61
C SER A 73 2.76 6.17 12.79
N ILE A 74 2.28 4.98 13.14
CA ILE A 74 1.25 4.78 14.14
C ILE A 74 1.71 3.71 15.12
N VAL A 75 1.60 3.98 16.42
CA VAL A 75 1.89 2.99 17.47
C VAL A 75 0.60 2.30 17.87
N PHE A 76 0.63 0.96 17.91
CA PHE A 76 -0.46 0.16 18.43
C PHE A 76 -0.59 0.38 19.94
N PRO A 77 -1.79 0.68 20.47
CA PRO A 77 -1.97 0.95 21.90
C PRO A 77 -1.57 -0.20 22.82
N ALA A 78 -1.27 0.15 24.07
CA ALA A 78 -0.97 -0.80 25.14
C ALA A 78 -1.96 -1.96 25.22
N TYR A 79 -1.45 -3.19 25.10
CA TYR A 79 -2.24 -4.42 25.17
C TYR A 79 -1.72 -5.38 26.25
N GLU A 80 -2.63 -6.19 26.82
CA GLU A 80 -2.26 -7.19 27.82
C GLU A 80 -1.47 -8.33 27.17
N THR A 81 -0.36 -8.68 27.82
CA THR A 81 0.63 -9.63 27.29
C THR A 81 0.66 -10.94 28.06
N LYS A 82 -0.10 -11.02 29.17
CA LYS A 82 -0.24 -12.23 29.97
C LYS A 82 -1.45 -13.06 29.53
N GLY A 83 -1.19 -14.34 29.25
CA GLY A 83 -2.20 -15.41 29.24
C GLY A 83 -2.88 -15.70 27.92
N GLU A 84 -3.12 -14.72 27.03
CA GLU A 84 -3.91 -14.95 25.81
C GLU A 84 -3.37 -14.16 24.61
N LEU A 85 -2.25 -14.61 24.02
CA LEU A 85 -1.71 -14.00 22.80
C LEU A 85 -2.74 -14.01 21.65
N ASN A 86 -3.56 -15.07 21.55
CA ASN A 86 -4.64 -15.15 20.56
C ASN A 86 -5.67 -14.02 20.71
N ALA A 87 -6.04 -13.65 21.94
CA ALA A 87 -6.95 -12.53 22.15
C ALA A 87 -6.30 -11.20 21.75
N ALA A 88 -4.99 -11.05 21.95
CA ALA A 88 -4.25 -9.89 21.46
C ALA A 88 -4.20 -9.86 19.92
N VAL A 89 -4.01 -11.01 19.27
CA VAL A 89 -4.03 -11.15 17.79
C VAL A 89 -5.38 -10.70 17.22
N ILE A 90 -6.50 -11.19 17.77
CA ILE A 90 -7.84 -10.81 17.32
C ILE A 90 -8.06 -9.30 17.48
N ARG A 91 -7.74 -8.75 18.66
CA ARG A 91 -7.88 -7.30 18.92
C ARG A 91 -7.01 -6.48 17.99
N PHE A 92 -5.78 -6.90 17.74
CA PHE A 92 -4.88 -6.22 16.83
C PHE A 92 -5.39 -6.30 15.39
N ALA A 93 -5.90 -7.44 14.94
CA ALA A 93 -6.46 -7.61 13.61
C ALA A 93 -7.70 -6.72 13.38
N ASP A 94 -8.61 -6.68 14.35
CA ASP A 94 -9.78 -5.80 14.33
C ASP A 94 -9.36 -4.32 14.31
N TRP A 95 -8.40 -3.94 15.17
CA TRP A 95 -7.88 -2.58 15.23
C TRP A 95 -7.22 -2.17 13.91
N LEU A 96 -6.37 -3.02 13.33
CA LEU A 96 -5.66 -2.75 12.09
C LEU A 96 -6.64 -2.60 10.92
N THR A 97 -7.67 -3.45 10.88
CA THR A 97 -8.74 -3.39 9.87
C THR A 97 -9.48 -2.05 9.94
N ASN A 98 -9.93 -1.66 11.14
CA ASN A 98 -10.62 -0.39 11.35
C ASN A 98 -9.71 0.81 11.00
N LEU A 99 -8.44 0.76 11.41
CA LEU A 99 -7.47 1.80 11.09
C LEU A 99 -7.28 1.94 9.57
N THR A 100 -7.14 0.81 8.87
CA THR A 100 -6.96 0.79 7.41
C THR A 100 -8.16 1.43 6.71
N VAL A 101 -9.38 1.03 7.08
CA VAL A 101 -10.61 1.62 6.52
C VAL A 101 -10.67 3.12 6.77
N GLN A 102 -10.42 3.57 8.00
CA GLN A 102 -10.44 4.99 8.34
C GLN A 102 -9.44 5.80 7.51
N ARG A 103 -8.23 5.26 7.29
CA ARG A 103 -7.19 5.95 6.53
C ARG A 103 -7.43 5.92 5.02
N GLU A 104 -7.91 4.81 4.47
CA GLU A 104 -8.30 4.74 3.05
C GLU A 104 -9.42 5.75 2.74
N VAL A 105 -10.40 5.88 3.64
CA VAL A 105 -11.48 6.88 3.51
C VAL A 105 -10.95 8.30 3.66
N ALA A 106 -10.12 8.57 4.67
CA ALA A 106 -9.61 9.92 4.94
C ALA A 106 -8.74 10.49 3.81
N TYR A 107 -7.92 9.65 3.17
CA TYR A 107 -7.07 10.05 2.05
C TYR A 107 -7.77 10.00 0.69
N GLY A 108 -9.09 9.79 0.67
CA GLY A 108 -9.88 9.82 -0.57
C GLY A 108 -9.41 8.77 -1.57
N VAL A 109 -8.86 7.66 -1.08
CA VAL A 109 -8.32 6.56 -1.88
C VAL A 109 -9.50 5.79 -2.48
N SER A 110 -10.15 6.43 -3.45
CA SER A 110 -11.36 5.97 -4.12
C SER A 110 -11.03 4.83 -5.08
N GLY A 111 -11.84 3.77 -5.10
CA GLY A 111 -11.68 2.64 -6.01
C GLY A 111 -11.42 1.27 -5.36
N GLY A 112 -11.84 1.06 -4.11
CA GLY A 112 -11.84 -0.25 -3.45
C GLY A 112 -10.86 -0.35 -2.29
N ALA A 113 -11.09 -1.34 -1.43
CA ALA A 113 -10.27 -1.62 -0.25
C ALA A 113 -8.92 -2.25 -0.66
N GLY A 114 -7.81 -1.87 -0.01
CA GLY A 114 -6.48 -2.49 -0.21
C GLY A 114 -5.45 -1.65 -0.95
N LYS A 115 -5.70 -0.35 -1.09
CA LYS A 115 -4.75 0.59 -1.69
C LYS A 115 -3.75 1.15 -0.68
N ALA A 116 -4.10 1.18 0.61
CA ALA A 116 -3.15 1.51 1.67
C ALA A 116 -2.14 0.36 1.86
N LYS A 117 -0.86 0.65 1.67
CA LYS A 117 0.24 -0.30 1.94
C LYS A 117 0.57 -0.25 3.42
N ILE A 118 0.73 -1.41 4.05
CA ILE A 118 0.96 -1.52 5.49
C ILE A 118 2.28 -2.23 5.77
N VAL A 119 3.11 -1.63 6.61
CA VAL A 119 4.33 -2.22 7.16
C VAL A 119 4.15 -2.40 8.66
N LEU A 120 4.30 -3.64 9.12
CA LEU A 120 4.26 -3.96 10.54
C LEU A 120 5.68 -3.94 11.11
N CYS A 121 5.85 -3.27 12.25
CA CYS A 121 7.12 -3.04 12.93
C CYS A 121 7.00 -3.52 14.37
N GLY A 122 7.23 -4.80 14.62
CA GLY A 122 7.06 -5.41 15.94
C GLY A 122 8.36 -5.44 16.75
N HIS A 123 8.32 -5.03 18.02
CA HIS A 123 9.45 -5.12 18.95
C HIS A 123 9.25 -6.24 19.97
N SER A 124 10.28 -7.06 20.19
CA SER A 124 10.24 -8.18 21.13
C SER A 124 9.00 -9.04 20.88
N MET A 125 8.17 -9.31 21.88
CA MET A 125 6.92 -10.07 21.73
C MET A 125 5.91 -9.45 20.74
N GLY A 126 6.00 -8.15 20.45
CA GLY A 126 5.18 -7.48 19.44
C GLY A 126 5.42 -7.98 18.02
N GLY A 127 6.61 -8.49 17.72
CA GLY A 127 6.88 -9.15 16.44
C GLY A 127 6.18 -10.50 16.29
N LEU A 128 5.94 -11.23 17.39
CA LEU A 128 5.14 -12.45 17.36
C LEU A 128 3.66 -12.11 17.10
N LEU A 129 3.13 -11.09 17.77
CA LEU A 129 1.79 -10.58 17.52
C LEU A 129 1.60 -10.16 16.06
N ALA A 130 2.57 -9.45 15.49
CA ALA A 130 2.56 -9.04 14.09
C ALA A 130 2.51 -10.24 13.12
N ALA A 131 3.34 -11.25 13.37
CA ALA A 131 3.43 -12.46 12.56
C ALA A 131 2.13 -13.28 12.63
N ASP A 132 1.61 -13.51 13.84
CA ASP A 132 0.37 -14.29 14.04
C ASP A 132 -0.84 -13.59 13.44
N ALA A 133 -0.91 -12.26 13.53
CA ALA A 133 -1.97 -11.49 12.87
C ALA A 133 -1.90 -11.57 11.34
N LEU A 134 -0.70 -11.50 10.76
CA LEU A 134 -0.52 -11.67 9.31
C LEU A 134 -0.93 -13.07 8.84
N ILE A 135 -0.59 -14.10 9.62
CA ILE A 135 -1.07 -15.47 9.37
C ILE A 135 -2.61 -15.52 9.47
N GLU A 136 -3.21 -14.88 10.47
CA GLU A 136 -4.65 -14.84 10.66
C GLU A 136 -5.37 -14.18 9.48
N PHE A 137 -4.88 -13.03 8.99
CA PHE A 137 -5.42 -12.39 7.78
C PHE A 137 -5.28 -13.30 6.54
N ALA A 138 -4.16 -14.00 6.39
CA ALA A 138 -3.95 -14.90 5.27
C ALA A 138 -4.85 -16.15 5.31
N ARG A 139 -5.22 -16.61 6.51
CA ARG A 139 -6.08 -17.79 6.73
C ARG A 139 -7.56 -17.47 6.65
N THR A 140 -7.98 -16.31 7.15
CA THR A 140 -9.40 -15.90 7.25
C THR A 140 -9.91 -15.18 6.00
N ARG A 141 -9.03 -14.90 5.02
CA ARG A 141 -9.43 -14.22 3.78
C ARG A 141 -10.53 -15.01 3.03
N PRO A 142 -11.61 -14.34 2.57
CA PRO A 142 -12.72 -15.00 1.89
C PRO A 142 -12.33 -15.64 0.55
N ASP A 143 -11.47 -14.97 -0.22
CA ASP A 143 -10.96 -15.46 -1.48
C ASP A 143 -9.44 -15.56 -1.42
N THR A 144 -8.92 -16.76 -1.68
CA THR A 144 -7.49 -17.04 -1.70
C THR A 144 -6.80 -16.50 -2.96
N ARG A 145 -7.56 -16.16 -4.00
CA ARG A 145 -7.07 -15.56 -5.24
C ARG A 145 -7.06 -14.04 -5.19
N ALA A 146 -7.85 -13.45 -4.28
CA ALA A 146 -7.83 -12.02 -4.02
C ALA A 146 -6.53 -11.60 -3.30
N PRO A 147 -6.06 -10.35 -3.51
CA PRO A 147 -4.95 -9.80 -2.73
C PRO A 147 -5.29 -9.78 -1.24
N LEU A 148 -4.26 -9.87 -0.40
CA LEU A 148 -4.42 -9.79 1.04
C LEU A 148 -5.00 -8.42 1.43
N TRP A 149 -6.04 -8.43 2.25
CA TRP A 149 -6.60 -7.22 2.84
C TRP A 149 -6.73 -7.40 4.36
N PRO A 150 -6.20 -6.46 5.18
CA PRO A 150 -5.39 -5.29 4.83
C PRO A 150 -4.10 -5.60 4.05
N ASN A 151 -3.65 -4.68 3.18
CA ASN A 151 -2.52 -4.92 2.27
C ASN A 151 -1.17 -4.77 3.01
N ILE A 152 -0.77 -5.82 3.72
CA ILE A 152 0.49 -5.90 4.46
C ILE A 152 1.62 -6.27 3.50
N VAL A 153 2.53 -5.33 3.26
CA VAL A 153 3.66 -5.48 2.31
C VAL A 153 4.94 -5.96 2.98
N ALA A 154 5.10 -5.72 4.29
CA ALA A 154 6.25 -6.18 5.05
C ALA A 154 5.94 -6.32 6.55
N CYS A 155 6.69 -7.21 7.20
CA CYS A 155 6.74 -7.33 8.66
C CYS A 155 8.21 -7.31 9.10
N ILE A 156 8.57 -6.32 9.92
CA ILE A 156 9.90 -6.08 10.47
C ILE A 156 9.86 -6.41 11.95
N ALA A 157 10.80 -7.24 12.40
CA ALA A 157 10.89 -7.71 13.76
C ALA A 157 12.17 -7.17 14.43
N TYR A 158 12.01 -6.38 15.50
CA TYR A 158 13.09 -5.81 16.30
C TYR A 158 13.29 -6.65 17.56
N ASP A 159 14.41 -7.35 17.67
CA ASP A 159 14.75 -8.18 18.84
C ASP A 159 13.64 -9.18 19.23
N THR A 160 12.91 -9.68 18.22
CA THR A 160 11.87 -10.68 18.42
C THR A 160 12.48 -12.08 18.31
N PRO A 161 12.26 -12.97 19.28
CA PRO A 161 12.68 -14.36 19.19
C PRO A 161 11.82 -15.11 18.17
N VAL A 162 12.11 -14.92 16.87
CA VAL A 162 11.44 -15.63 15.76
C VAL A 162 12.03 -17.02 15.50
N CYS A 163 13.09 -17.40 16.21
CA CYS A 163 13.80 -18.67 16.01
C CYS A 163 12.96 -19.87 16.48
N GLY A 164 12.26 -20.50 15.53
CA GLY A 164 11.67 -21.84 15.69
C GLY A 164 10.45 -22.14 14.81
N LEU A 165 9.61 -21.14 14.51
CA LEU A 165 8.31 -21.37 13.83
C LEU A 165 8.17 -20.72 12.43
N LEU A 166 9.03 -19.78 12.05
CA LEU A 166 8.78 -18.88 10.91
C LEU A 166 9.65 -19.10 9.66
N CYS A 167 10.26 -20.27 9.46
CA CYS A 167 10.99 -20.57 8.21
C CYS A 167 10.11 -20.53 6.94
N ASN A 168 8.79 -20.65 7.06
CA ASN A 168 7.87 -20.58 5.92
C ASN A 168 7.45 -19.15 5.56
N PHE A 169 7.70 -18.16 6.42
CA PHE A 169 7.30 -16.77 6.18
C PHE A 169 8.20 -16.05 5.18
N CYS A 170 9.52 -16.30 5.23
CA CYS A 170 10.46 -15.78 4.22
C CYS A 170 10.15 -16.30 2.81
N ARG A 171 9.41 -17.41 2.68
CA ARG A 171 9.10 -18.03 1.39
C ARG A 171 7.87 -17.44 0.71
N ALA A 172 6.91 -16.88 1.46
CA ALA A 172 5.69 -16.30 0.89
C ALA A 172 5.92 -14.96 0.17
N CYS A 173 6.91 -14.16 0.59
CA CYS A 173 7.31 -12.93 -0.11
C CYS A 173 8.07 -13.20 -1.43
N SER A 174 8.54 -14.43 -1.67
CA SER A 174 9.31 -14.77 -2.88
C SER A 174 8.45 -15.37 -4.00
N SER A 175 7.16 -15.64 -3.77
CA SER A 175 6.30 -16.36 -4.74
C SER A 175 5.48 -15.47 -5.67
N ASN A 176 5.66 -14.15 -5.66
CA ASN A 176 4.96 -13.23 -6.59
C ASN A 176 5.91 -12.40 -7.47
N VAL A 177 7.14 -12.88 -7.66
CA VAL A 177 8.06 -12.40 -8.70
C VAL A 177 8.39 -13.56 -9.63
N ALA A 178 7.42 -13.93 -10.46
CA ALA A 178 7.60 -14.71 -11.68
C ALA A 178 6.47 -14.36 -12.65
#